data_AF-A0AAX0K6B9-F1
#
_entry.id   AF-A0AAX0K6B9-F1
#
_cell.length_a   1.000
_cell.length_b   1.000
_cell.length_c   1.000
_cell.angle_alpha   90.00
_cell.angle_beta   90.00
_cell.angle_gamma   90.00
#
_symmetry.space_group_name_H-M   'P 1'
#
loop_
_entity.id
_entity.type
_entity.pdbx_description
1 polymer ?
#
loop_
_entity_poly.entity_id
_entity_poly.type
_entity_poly.pdbx_seq_one_letter_code
_entity_poly.pdbx_strand_id
1 'polypeptide(L)' 'MFDVRHELTRLREQTKTIRKKTYRKSRLDRYTGELLQLYRAGASAAELQRWLREKRIRVVLSTVTRWLAKNG' A
#
# COMPACT_ATOMS: atom_id res chain seq x y z
N MET A 1 24.18 -23.86 -30.29
CA MET A 1 24.85 -22.57 -29.99
C MET A 1 23.90 -21.77 -29.12
N PHE A 2 24.35 -21.31 -27.96
CA PHE A 2 23.50 -20.53 -27.04
C PHE A 2 23.37 -19.09 -27.56
N ASP A 3 22.14 -18.64 -27.85
CA ASP A 3 21.88 -17.29 -28.31
C ASP A 3 21.69 -16.34 -27.13
N VAL A 4 22.77 -15.64 -26.81
CA VAL A 4 22.85 -14.67 -25.71
C VAL A 4 21.84 -13.53 -25.86
N ARG A 5 21.54 -13.09 -27.10
CA ARG A 5 20.64 -11.94 -27.34
C ARG A 5 19.18 -12.32 -27.12
N HIS A 6 18.82 -13.53 -27.53
CA HIS A 6 17.49 -14.08 -27.29
C HIS A 6 17.23 -14.23 -25.78
N GLU A 7 18.18 -14.79 -25.03
CA GLU A 7 18.01 -14.97 -23.59
C GLU A 7 17.96 -13.63 -22.83
N LEU A 8 18.77 -12.65 -23.23
CA LEU A 8 18.72 -11.30 -22.66
C LEU A 8 17.37 -10.60 -22.87
N THR A 9 16.75 -10.81 -24.03
CA THR A 9 15.43 -10.23 -24.35
C THR A 9 14.35 -10.84 -23.47
N ARG A 10 14.37 -12.18 -23.35
CA ARG A 10 13.47 -12.93 -22.46
C ARG A 10 13.59 -12.48 -20.99
N LEU A 11 14.80 -12.31 -20.48
CA LEU A 11 15.04 -11.83 -19.11
C LEU A 11 14.52 -10.41 -18.88
N ARG A 12 14.68 -9.51 -19.86
CA ARG A 12 14.18 -8.13 -19.79
C ARG A 12 12.66 -8.07 -19.79
N GLU A 13 12.00 -8.88 -20.61
CA GLU A 13 10.54 -8.99 -20.65
C GLU A 13 9.98 -9.58 -19.36
N GLN A 14 10.61 -10.62 -18.84
CA GLN A 14 10.26 -11.20 -17.55
C GLN A 14 10.40 -10.19 -16.41
N THR A 15 11.48 -9.40 -16.43
CA THR A 15 11.69 -8.30 -15.47
C THR A 15 10.59 -7.24 -15.55
N LYS A 16 10.14 -6.87 -16.76
CA LYS A 16 9.02 -5.91 -16.94
C LYS A 16 7.72 -6.46 -16.35
N THR A 17 7.41 -7.73 -16.59
CA THR A 17 6.22 -8.39 -16.03
C THR A 17 6.26 -8.47 -14.51
N ILE A 18 7.41 -8.82 -13.92
CA ILE A 18 7.60 -8.84 -12.46
C ILE A 18 7.45 -7.43 -11.85
N ARG A 19 7.98 -6.41 -12.52
CA ARG A 19 7.90 -5.01 -12.06
C ARG A 19 6.51 -4.40 -12.22
N LYS A 20 5.58 -5.06 -12.90
CA LYS A 20 4.20 -4.58 -13.06
C LYS A 20 3.50 -4.56 -11.71
N LYS A 21 3.54 -3.40 -11.06
CA LYS A 21 2.92 -3.16 -9.76
C LYS A 21 1.40 -3.27 -9.92
N THR A 22 0.83 -4.37 -9.45
CA THR A 22 -0.63 -4.49 -9.33
C THR A 22 -1.07 -3.53 -8.24
N TYR A 23 -1.86 -2.51 -8.59
CA TYR A 23 -2.47 -1.61 -7.61
C TYR A 23 -3.48 -2.43 -6.78
N ARG A 24 -3.10 -2.75 -5.55
CA ARG A 24 -4.01 -3.34 -4.56
C ARG A 24 -4.56 -2.20 -3.72
N LYS A 25 -5.88 -1.99 -3.77
CA LYS A 25 -6.57 -1.07 -2.86
C LYS A 25 -6.25 -1.48 -1.42
N SER A 26 -5.80 -0.54 -0.61
CA SER A 26 -5.60 -0.78 0.82
C SER A 26 -6.97 -1.01 1.45
N ARG A 27 -7.04 -1.88 2.47
CA ARG A 27 -8.28 -2.00 3.27
C ARG A 27 -8.63 -0.70 3.99
N LEU A 28 -7.64 0.19 4.17
CA LEU A 28 -7.81 1.53 4.72
C LEU A 28 -8.57 2.45 3.76
N ASP A 29 -8.49 2.20 2.44
CA ASP A 29 -9.12 3.06 1.44
C ASP A 29 -10.65 3.06 1.59
N ARG A 30 -11.21 1.99 2.17
CA ARG A 30 -12.64 1.89 2.53
C ARG A 30 -13.07 2.96 3.55
N TYR A 31 -12.17 3.39 4.42
CA TYR A 31 -12.43 4.35 5.51
C TYR A 31 -11.67 5.67 5.31
N THR A 32 -11.36 6.02 4.06
CA THR A 32 -10.54 7.20 3.74
C THR A 32 -11.14 8.47 4.33
N GLY A 33 -12.46 8.66 4.18
CA GLY A 33 -13.15 9.85 4.66
C GLY A 33 -13.09 9.98 6.18
N GLU A 34 -13.36 8.90 6.91
CA GLU A 34 -13.32 8.89 8.38
C GLU A 34 -11.89 9.04 8.91
N LEU A 35 -10.92 8.36 8.31
CA LEU A 35 -9.52 8.46 8.71
C LEU A 35 -8.97 9.88 8.51
N LEU A 36 -9.28 10.52 7.38
CA LEU A 36 -8.86 11.90 7.12
C LEU A 36 -9.57 12.91 8.04
N GLN A 37 -10.85 12.70 8.36
CA GLN A 37 -11.55 13.55 9.32
C GLN A 37 -10.94 13.44 10.72
N LEU A 38 -10.71 12.22 11.20
CA LEU A 38 -10.05 11.99 12.49
C LEU A 38 -8.64 12.59 12.52
N TYR A 39 -7.87 12.40 11.45
CA TYR A 39 -6.52 12.96 11.34
C TYR A 39 -6.52 14.49 11.34
N ARG A 40 -7.44 15.12 10.58
CA ARG A 40 -7.61 16.59 10.57
C ARG A 40 -8.09 17.14 11.91
N ALA A 41 -8.83 16.35 12.69
CA ALA A 41 -9.19 16.68 14.07
C ALA A 41 -8.03 16.52 15.06
N GLY A 42 -6.84 16.12 14.61
CA GLY A 42 -5.63 16.00 15.42
C GLY A 42 -5.34 14.58 15.93
N ALA A 43 -6.08 13.56 15.49
CA ALA A 43 -5.82 12.19 15.92
C ALA A 43 -4.45 11.69 15.43
N SER A 44 -3.71 11.06 16.32
CA SER A 44 -2.44 10.42 16.02
C SER A 44 -2.64 9.12 15.23
N ALA A 45 -1.59 8.66 14.52
CA ALA A 45 -1.63 7.40 13.78
C ALA A 45 -1.94 6.18 14.68
N ALA A 46 -1.57 6.22 15.97
CA ALA A 46 -1.88 5.17 16.94
C ALA A 46 -3.38 5.13 17.31
N GLU A 47 -4.02 6.29 17.42
CA GLU A 47 -5.46 6.40 17.67
C GLU A 47 -6.26 5.94 16.46
N LEU A 48 -5.83 6.31 15.25
CA LEU A 48 -6.41 5.77 14.01
C LEU A 48 -6.28 4.25 13.94
N GLN A 49 -5.14 3.68 14.35
CA GLN A 49 -4.96 2.23 14.43
C GLN A 49 -5.92 1.59 15.44
N ARG A 50 -6.16 2.22 16.60
CA ARG A 50 -7.11 1.74 17.61
C ARG A 50 -8.54 1.77 17.07
N TRP A 51 -8.94 2.86 16.44
CA TRP A 51 -10.25 3.00 15.78
C TRP A 51 -10.46 1.95 14.69
N LEU A 52 -9.42 1.65 13.89
CA LEU A 52 -9.48 0.59 12.88
C LEU A 52 -9.66 -0.81 13.50
N ARG A 53 -9.08 -1.07 14.67
CA ARG A 53 -9.28 -2.34 15.38
C ARG A 53 -10.74 -2.55 15.76
N GLU A 54 -11.44 -1.51 16.19
CA GLU A 54 -12.88 -1.56 16.50
C GLU A 54 -13.70 -1.92 15.25
N LYS A 55 -13.30 -1.43 14.08
CA LYS A 55 -13.90 -1.79 12.78
C LYS A 55 -13.46 -3.16 12.25
N ARG A 56 -12.85 -4.00 13.09
CA ARG A 56 -12.29 -5.33 12.76
C ARG A 56 -11.16 -5.29 11.72
N ILE A 57 -10.49 -4.15 11.55
CA ILE A 57 -9.35 -3.96 10.66
C ILE A 57 -8.06 -4.02 11.46
N ARG A 58 -7.42 -5.21 11.49
CA ARG A 58 -6.10 -5.38 12.12
C ARG A 58 -5.00 -4.94 11.16
N VAL A 59 -4.35 -3.82 11.44
CA VAL A 59 -3.19 -3.30 10.70
C VAL A 59 -2.08 -2.91 11.66
N VAL A 60 -0.84 -2.93 11.17
CA VAL A 60 0.34 -2.45 11.90
C VAL A 60 0.37 -0.93 11.80
N LEU A 61 0.90 -0.25 12.83
CA LEU A 61 1.03 1.21 12.85
C LEU A 61 1.73 1.77 11.60
N SER A 62 2.78 1.08 11.13
CA SER A 62 3.51 1.44 9.90
C SER A 62 2.65 1.45 8.64
N THR A 63 1.57 0.67 8.62
CA THR A 63 0.61 0.68 7.51
C THR A 63 -0.23 1.96 7.56
N VAL A 64 -0.63 2.41 8.75
CA VAL A 64 -1.38 3.65 8.95
C VAL A 64 -0.51 4.85 8.62
N THR A 65 0.73 4.90 9.11
CA THR A 65 1.66 6.02 8.83
C THR A 65 2.00 6.12 7.35
N ARG A 66 2.29 4.99 6.68
CA ARG A 66 2.51 4.98 5.22
C ARG A 66 1.27 5.41 4.44
N TRP A 67 0.09 5.02 4.91
CA TRP A 67 -1.16 5.40 4.27
C TRP A 67 -1.44 6.89 4.46
N LEU A 68 -1.21 7.44 5.65
CA LEU A 68 -1.29 8.87 5.92
C LEU A 68 -0.29 9.65 5.05
N ALA A 69 0.97 9.22 4.95
CA ALA A 69 1.97 9.88 4.09
C ALA A 69 1.59 9.91 2.60
N LYS A 70 0.64 9.05 2.17
CA LYS A 70 0.16 8.99 0.79
C LYS A 70 -1.16 9.76 0.57
N ASN A 71 -2.01 9.88 1.59
CA ASN A 71 -3.39 10.36 1.44
C ASN A 71 -3.73 11.58 2.31
N GLY A 72 -2.91 11.87 3.32
CA GLY A 72 -3.06 12.99 4.27
C GLY A 72 -2.37 14.25 3.80
#